data_AF-A0A248YJJ4-F1
#
_entry.id   AF-A0A248YJJ4-F1
#
_cell.length_a   1.000
_cell.length_b   1.000
_cell.length_c   1.000
_cell.angle_alpha   90.00
_cell.angle_beta   90.00
_cell.angle_gamma   90.00
#
_symmetry.space_group_name_H-M   'P 1'
#
loop_
_entity.id
_entity.type
_entity.pdbx_description
1 polymer ?
#
loop_
_entity_poly.entity_id
_entity_poly.type
_entity_poly.pdbx_seq_one_letter_code
_entity_poly.pdbx_strand_id
1 'polypeptide(L)'
;MTRTIPVIPCPSCAADPAPGVGAGSCPPCGGRGRRRAQLVLTVANADTGAVRSLSVEPGDLAARPDPAGGWRVDLTDRIQELAGAVGVAGTPDELVLHLPAGWRPDLPAARRYGGAARAIAECWREPWRVAIGRSAALVRDPARRLGRIGQLAGPPGVPAGGPNPLSPAAFVRLARGLDLALVVTIRDGVPVPAPVGAPGGLRPRVAWPPGRGPGGAVLRWPDGPRWQLRLLPLAAPVPADEFPADPSAAAAAGALVEQLDIALADAVPADPEVAIPAPRAEPAALPDDPVPDLARLAARHSGRAVTVRFTRTGCELYLPAVSRVRWLARADDLPSLVITDLG
;
A
#
# COMPACT_ATOMS: atom_id res chain seq x y z
N MET A 1 -11.72 12.85 21.94
CA MET A 1 -12.94 12.03 21.96
C MET A 1 -12.80 10.96 20.91
N THR A 2 -12.75 9.68 21.30
CA THR A 2 -12.68 8.56 20.35
C THR A 2 -14.04 8.44 19.66
N ARG A 3 -14.10 8.66 18.35
CA ARG A 3 -15.34 8.57 17.57
C ARG A 3 -15.75 7.10 17.49
N THR A 4 -16.95 6.76 17.98
CA THR A 4 -17.50 5.40 17.87
C THR A 4 -17.91 5.14 16.44
N ILE A 5 -17.40 4.06 15.85
CA ILE A 5 -17.73 3.67 14.48
C ILE A 5 -18.97 2.79 14.48
N PRO A 6 -19.97 3.06 13.63
CA PRO A 6 -21.11 2.18 13.52
C PRO A 6 -20.67 0.81 13.03
N VAL A 7 -21.07 -0.22 13.76
CA VAL A 7 -20.91 -1.62 13.39
C VAL A 7 -22.28 -2.25 13.22
N ILE A 8 -22.42 -3.10 12.22
CA ILE A 8 -23.64 -3.87 11.96
C ILE A 8 -23.34 -5.37 12.03
N PRO A 9 -24.34 -6.23 12.33
CA PRO A 9 -24.20 -7.66 12.13
C PRO A 9 -23.83 -7.97 10.68
N CYS A 10 -22.94 -8.94 10.47
CA CYS A 10 -22.61 -9.41 9.12
C CYS A 10 -23.86 -10.05 8.50
N PRO A 11 -24.39 -9.53 7.38
CA PRO A 11 -25.60 -10.09 6.75
C PRO A 11 -25.41 -11.55 6.34
N SER A 12 -24.20 -11.92 5.89
CA SER A 12 -23.87 -13.30 5.51
C SER A 12 -23.90 -14.25 6.72
N CYS A 13 -23.40 -13.83 7.88
CA CYS A 13 -23.45 -14.65 9.10
C CYS A 13 -24.87 -14.71 9.70
N ALA A 14 -25.64 -13.63 9.56
CA ALA A 14 -26.99 -13.54 10.13
C ALA A 14 -28.03 -14.32 9.31
N ALA A 15 -27.84 -14.41 7.99
CA ALA A 15 -28.76 -15.11 7.09
C ALA A 15 -28.58 -16.64 7.13
N ASP A 16 -27.37 -17.12 7.38
CA ASP A 16 -27.06 -18.56 7.35
C ASP A 16 -26.09 -18.93 8.49
N PRO A 17 -26.60 -19.21 9.69
CA PRO A 17 -25.81 -19.80 10.75
C PRO A 17 -25.58 -21.28 10.42
N ALA A 18 -24.91 -21.57 9.31
CA ALA A 18 -24.70 -22.93 8.85
C ALA A 18 -24.03 -23.75 9.98
N PRO A 19 -24.67 -24.83 10.47
CA PRO A 19 -24.13 -25.64 11.54
C PRO A 19 -22.79 -26.25 11.09
N GLY A 20 -21.70 -25.86 11.75
CA GLY A 20 -20.34 -26.36 11.47
C GLY A 20 -19.43 -25.39 10.74
N VAL A 21 -19.95 -24.29 10.17
CA VAL A 21 -19.10 -23.17 9.72
C VAL A 21 -18.89 -22.27 10.94
N GLY A 22 -17.92 -22.62 11.77
CA GLY A 22 -17.52 -21.77 12.89
C GLY A 22 -17.33 -20.34 12.39
N ALA A 23 -17.78 -19.36 13.18
CA ALA A 23 -17.78 -17.94 12.82
C ALA A 23 -16.47 -17.48 12.15
N GLY A 24 -15.33 -18.11 12.46
CA GLY A 24 -13.99 -17.80 11.95
C GLY A 24 -13.72 -17.88 10.44
N SER A 25 -14.61 -18.35 9.57
CA SER A 25 -14.31 -18.47 8.12
C SER A 25 -15.08 -17.54 7.19
N CYS A 26 -16.02 -16.71 7.68
CA CYS A 26 -16.82 -15.83 6.83
C CYS A 26 -15.92 -14.78 6.15
N PRO A 27 -15.67 -14.86 4.82
CA PRO A 27 -14.73 -13.94 4.16
C PRO A 27 -15.17 -12.47 4.24
N PRO A 28 -16.46 -12.12 4.06
CA PRO A 28 -16.94 -10.73 4.17
C PRO A 28 -16.73 -10.02 5.52
N CYS A 29 -16.51 -10.76 6.61
CA CYS A 29 -16.29 -10.18 7.94
C CYS A 29 -15.03 -10.68 8.65
N GLY A 30 -14.17 -11.45 7.95
CA GLY A 30 -12.98 -12.09 8.54
C GLY A 30 -13.32 -12.95 9.77
N GLY A 31 -14.54 -13.49 9.78
CA GLY A 31 -15.10 -14.28 10.87
C GLY A 31 -15.46 -13.56 12.17
N ARG A 32 -15.59 -12.23 12.15
CA ARG A 32 -15.99 -11.44 13.33
C ARG A 32 -17.49 -11.38 13.59
N GLY A 33 -18.31 -11.82 12.64
CA GLY A 33 -19.78 -11.72 12.72
C GLY A 33 -20.33 -10.29 12.68
N ARG A 34 -19.47 -9.28 12.63
CA ARG A 34 -19.79 -7.85 12.56
C ARG A 34 -19.01 -7.19 11.44
N ARG A 35 -19.54 -6.08 10.94
CA ARG A 35 -18.94 -5.29 9.87
C ARG A 35 -19.03 -3.82 10.20
N ARG A 36 -17.97 -3.11 9.84
CA ARG A 36 -17.84 -1.67 9.95
C ARG A 36 -18.72 -0.98 8.91
N ALA A 37 -19.48 0.04 9.31
CA ALA A 37 -20.26 0.90 8.43
C ALA A 37 -19.56 2.26 8.24
N GLN A 38 -18.30 2.21 7.81
CA GLN A 38 -17.48 3.37 7.51
C GLN A 38 -16.75 3.10 6.19
N LEU A 39 -16.81 4.06 5.28
CA LEU A 39 -16.04 4.07 4.03
C LEU A 39 -15.11 5.28 4.06
N VAL A 40 -13.81 5.09 3.84
CA VAL A 40 -12.86 6.20 3.72
C VAL A 40 -12.50 6.40 2.25
N LEU A 41 -12.79 7.59 1.74
CA LEU A 41 -12.36 8.02 0.41
C LEU A 41 -11.11 8.87 0.56
N THR A 42 -10.06 8.55 -0.18
CA THR A 42 -8.78 9.27 -0.13
C THR A 42 -8.34 9.61 -1.53
N VAL A 43 -7.90 10.86 -1.74
CA VAL A 43 -7.20 11.26 -2.95
C VAL A 43 -5.79 11.70 -2.60
N ALA A 44 -4.81 11.16 -3.33
CA ALA A 44 -3.40 11.47 -3.15
C ALA A 44 -2.79 12.02 -4.45
N ASN A 45 -2.06 13.12 -4.33
CA ASN A 45 -1.26 13.66 -5.43
C ASN A 45 0.15 13.07 -5.34
N ALA A 46 0.51 12.18 -6.25
CA ALA A 46 1.81 11.53 -6.25
C ALA A 46 3.00 12.51 -6.44
N ASP A 47 2.75 13.64 -7.10
CA ASP A 47 3.81 14.60 -7.44
C ASP A 47 4.08 15.61 -6.33
N THR A 48 3.14 15.83 -5.41
CA THR A 48 3.28 16.76 -4.27
C THR A 48 3.14 16.10 -2.91
N GLY A 49 2.63 14.86 -2.83
CA GLY A 49 2.35 14.14 -1.59
C GLY A 49 1.15 14.66 -0.82
N ALA A 50 0.43 15.64 -1.37
CA ALA A 50 -0.80 16.12 -0.77
C ALA A 50 -1.82 14.98 -0.71
N VAL A 51 -2.44 14.81 0.45
CA VAL A 51 -3.46 13.80 0.70
C VAL A 51 -4.65 14.45 1.38
N ARG A 52 -5.84 14.10 0.89
CA ARG A 52 -7.11 14.45 1.52
C ARG A 52 -8.01 13.23 1.59
N SER A 53 -8.57 13.01 2.77
CA SER A 53 -9.53 11.95 3.03
C SER A 53 -10.84 12.48 3.60
N LEU A 54 -11.91 11.77 3.25
CA LEU A 54 -13.27 11.91 3.78
C LEU A 54 -13.73 10.56 4.35
N SER A 55 -14.18 10.57 5.60
CA SER A 55 -14.89 9.43 6.19
C SER A 55 -16.38 9.58 5.88
N VAL A 56 -16.93 8.63 5.16
CA VAL A 56 -18.35 8.55 4.80
C VAL A 56 -19.04 7.64 5.82
N GLU A 57 -19.98 8.22 6.55
CA GLU A 57 -20.77 7.55 7.58
C GLU A 57 -22.27 7.56 7.22
N PRO A 58 -23.08 6.69 7.85
CA PRO A 58 -24.49 6.53 7.47
C PRO A 58 -25.33 7.81 7.59
N GLY A 59 -24.94 8.73 8.48
CA GLY A 59 -25.63 10.00 8.71
C GLY A 59 -25.36 11.07 7.64
N ASP A 60 -24.30 10.92 6.84
CA ASP A 60 -23.81 11.95 5.92
C ASP A 60 -24.30 11.76 4.48
N LEU A 61 -25.16 10.75 4.24
CA LEU A 61 -25.54 10.31 2.90
C LEU A 61 -26.67 11.17 2.30
N ALA A 62 -26.35 11.90 1.24
CA ALA A 62 -27.32 12.61 0.41
C ALA A 62 -27.90 11.69 -0.67
N ALA A 63 -28.85 10.84 -0.28
CA ALA A 63 -29.48 9.89 -1.20
C ALA A 63 -30.37 10.58 -2.24
N ARG A 64 -30.38 10.04 -3.46
CA ARG A 64 -31.22 10.47 -4.59
C ARG A 64 -31.94 9.25 -5.19
N PRO A 65 -33.10 9.44 -5.83
CA PRO A 65 -33.73 8.37 -6.59
C PRO A 65 -32.79 7.83 -7.68
N ASP A 66 -32.76 6.51 -7.83
CA ASP A 66 -32.00 5.83 -8.89
C ASP A 66 -32.90 5.63 -10.12
N PRO A 67 -32.45 5.97 -11.36
CA PRO A 67 -33.19 5.68 -12.59
C PRO A 67 -33.54 4.20 -12.77
N ALA A 68 -32.72 3.27 -12.25
CA ALA A 68 -32.99 1.84 -12.27
C ALA A 68 -33.99 1.40 -11.18
N GLY A 69 -34.48 2.33 -10.36
CA GLY A 69 -35.35 2.10 -9.22
C GLY A 69 -34.59 2.02 -7.90
N GLY A 70 -35.25 2.44 -6.82
CA GLY A 70 -34.64 2.51 -5.48
C GLY A 70 -33.92 3.84 -5.24
N TRP A 71 -32.89 3.80 -4.39
CA TRP A 71 -32.16 4.98 -3.95
C TRP A 71 -30.66 4.73 -4.01
N ARG A 72 -29.93 5.75 -4.43
CA ARG A 72 -28.47 5.72 -4.52
C ARG A 72 -27.84 6.96 -3.90
N VAL A 73 -26.58 6.85 -3.52
CA VAL A 73 -25.74 7.96 -3.09
C VAL A 73 -24.59 8.05 -4.06
N ASP A 74 -24.48 9.17 -4.74
CA ASP A 74 -23.34 9.46 -5.61
C ASP A 74 -22.23 10.10 -4.78
N LEU A 75 -21.08 9.42 -4.72
CA LEU A 75 -19.89 9.89 -4.03
C LEU A 75 -18.85 10.48 -4.99
N THR A 76 -19.12 10.47 -6.30
CA THR A 76 -18.21 10.96 -7.33
C THR A 76 -17.86 12.43 -7.13
N ASP A 77 -18.87 13.27 -6.86
CA ASP A 77 -18.68 14.70 -6.54
C ASP A 77 -17.73 14.88 -5.34
N ARG A 78 -17.82 14.02 -4.32
CA ARG A 78 -16.95 14.07 -3.14
C ARG A 78 -15.51 13.72 -3.49
N ILE A 79 -15.28 12.73 -4.35
CA ILE A 79 -13.92 12.40 -4.80
C ILE A 79 -13.36 13.53 -5.67
N GLN A 80 -14.19 14.17 -6.50
CA GLN A 80 -13.78 15.34 -7.29
C GLN A 80 -13.42 16.54 -6.41
N GLU A 81 -14.19 16.83 -5.37
CA GLU A 81 -13.88 17.84 -4.35
C GLU A 81 -12.51 17.56 -3.70
N LEU A 82 -12.27 16.31 -3.29
CA LEU A 82 -10.98 15.89 -2.72
C LEU A 82 -9.83 16.05 -3.74
N ALA A 83 -10.04 15.65 -4.99
CA ALA A 83 -9.06 15.75 -6.06
C ALA A 83 -8.68 17.20 -6.37
N GLY A 84 -9.68 18.10 -6.44
CA GLY A 84 -9.47 19.54 -6.59
C GLY A 84 -8.66 20.12 -5.42
N ALA A 85 -8.97 19.70 -4.19
CA ALA A 85 -8.27 20.15 -2.98
C ALA A 85 -6.79 19.74 -2.94
N VAL A 86 -6.40 18.63 -3.60
CA VAL A 86 -4.98 18.20 -3.70
C VAL A 86 -4.33 18.50 -5.06
N GLY A 87 -5.03 19.19 -5.96
CA GLY A 87 -4.51 19.57 -7.28
C GLY A 87 -4.28 18.41 -8.25
N VAL A 88 -5.02 17.31 -8.10
CA VAL A 88 -4.97 16.16 -9.01
C VAL A 88 -5.74 16.45 -10.30
N ALA A 89 -5.18 16.08 -11.45
CA ALA A 89 -5.88 16.09 -12.73
C ALA A 89 -6.57 14.76 -13.03
N GLY A 90 -7.68 14.85 -13.77
CA GLY A 90 -8.49 13.71 -14.21
C GLY A 90 -9.79 13.60 -13.41
N THR A 91 -10.77 12.92 -14.01
CA THR A 91 -11.99 12.54 -13.31
C THR A 91 -11.78 11.17 -12.67
N PRO A 92 -11.97 11.03 -11.34
CA PRO A 92 -11.98 9.74 -10.70
C PRO A 92 -13.11 8.86 -11.28
N ASP A 93 -12.98 7.55 -11.14
CA ASP A 93 -14.05 6.61 -11.50
C ASP A 93 -15.34 6.92 -10.73
N GLU A 94 -16.48 6.65 -11.38
CA GLU A 94 -17.80 6.81 -10.77
C GLU A 94 -17.90 5.93 -9.51
N LEU A 95 -18.33 6.54 -8.39
CA LEU A 95 -18.56 5.83 -7.14
C LEU A 95 -19.99 6.04 -6.65
N VAL A 96 -20.80 4.99 -6.79
CA VAL A 96 -22.21 5.00 -6.37
C VAL A 96 -22.42 3.94 -5.29
N LEU A 97 -23.08 4.36 -4.19
CA LEU A 97 -23.62 3.45 -3.18
C LEU A 97 -25.10 3.22 -3.45
N HIS A 98 -25.49 1.99 -3.76
CA HIS A 98 -26.91 1.64 -3.83
C HIS A 98 -27.44 1.32 -2.43
N LEU A 99 -28.54 1.96 -2.04
CA LEU A 99 -29.20 1.73 -0.76
C LEU A 99 -30.13 0.51 -0.86
N PRO A 100 -30.40 -0.20 0.25
CA PRO A 100 -31.30 -1.35 0.23
C PRO A 100 -32.69 -0.98 -0.33
N ALA A 101 -33.34 -1.92 -1.02
CA ALA A 101 -34.60 -1.67 -1.74
C ALA A 101 -35.72 -1.02 -0.89
N GLY A 102 -35.75 -1.29 0.43
CA GLY A 102 -36.71 -0.71 1.37
C GLY A 102 -36.33 0.65 1.94
N TRP A 103 -35.14 1.19 1.64
CA TRP A 103 -34.70 2.48 2.14
C TRP A 103 -35.48 3.62 1.51
N ARG A 104 -35.93 4.60 2.30
CA ARG A 104 -36.59 5.83 1.84
C ARG A 104 -36.21 7.01 2.74
N PRO A 105 -36.21 8.27 2.23
CA PRO A 105 -35.83 9.45 3.03
C PRO A 105 -36.85 9.82 4.12
N ASP A 106 -38.09 9.36 4.01
CA ASP A 106 -39.20 9.56 4.96
C ASP A 106 -39.25 8.51 6.07
N LEU A 107 -38.42 7.47 6.01
CA LEU A 107 -38.33 6.49 7.10
C LEU A 107 -37.87 7.14 8.43
N PRO A 108 -38.25 6.55 9.57
CA PRO A 108 -37.70 6.94 10.87
C PRO A 108 -36.16 6.95 10.86
N ALA A 109 -35.55 7.92 11.54
CA ALA A 109 -34.10 8.16 11.50
C ALA A 109 -33.27 6.88 11.77
N ALA A 110 -33.67 6.07 12.75
CA ALA A 110 -32.99 4.81 13.07
C ALA A 110 -33.03 3.80 11.90
N ARG A 111 -34.15 3.68 11.18
CA ARG A 111 -34.27 2.79 10.02
C ARG A 111 -33.47 3.31 8.83
N ARG A 112 -33.48 4.63 8.59
CA ARG A 112 -32.63 5.26 7.56
C ARG A 112 -31.16 5.01 7.83
N TYR A 113 -30.74 5.25 9.07
CA TYR A 113 -29.37 5.04 9.52
C TYR A 113 -28.96 3.58 9.35
N GLY A 114 -29.78 2.62 9.79
CA GLY A 114 -29.49 1.20 9.64
C GLY A 114 -29.36 0.74 8.18
N GLY A 115 -30.23 1.22 7.28
CA GLY A 115 -30.14 0.90 5.86
C GLY A 115 -28.92 1.54 5.18
N ALA A 116 -28.56 2.77 5.53
CA ALA A 116 -27.34 3.43 5.08
C ALA A 116 -26.08 2.71 5.60
N ALA A 117 -26.08 2.30 6.87
CA ALA A 117 -24.99 1.54 7.48
C ALA A 117 -24.78 0.20 6.78
N ARG A 118 -25.88 -0.47 6.41
CA ARG A 118 -25.85 -1.69 5.61
C ARG A 118 -25.22 -1.47 4.24
N ALA A 119 -25.64 -0.43 3.52
CA ALA A 119 -25.07 -0.11 2.21
C ALA A 119 -23.55 0.12 2.28
N ILE A 120 -23.09 0.92 3.26
CA ILE A 120 -21.66 1.19 3.46
C ILE A 120 -20.89 -0.10 3.80
N ALA A 121 -21.41 -0.90 4.74
CA ALA A 121 -20.77 -2.16 5.12
C ALA A 121 -20.76 -3.18 3.96
N GLU A 122 -21.70 -3.12 3.04
CA GLU A 122 -21.74 -3.97 1.83
C GLU A 122 -20.77 -3.51 0.73
N CYS A 123 -20.14 -2.34 0.84
CA CYS A 123 -19.01 -1.94 -0.01
C CYS A 123 -17.65 -2.53 0.40
N TRP A 124 -17.68 -3.57 1.23
CA TRP A 124 -16.55 -4.21 1.93
C TRP A 124 -15.33 -4.63 1.12
N ARG A 125 -15.40 -4.74 -0.20
CA ARG A 125 -14.22 -5.13 -0.96
C ARG A 125 -13.10 -4.10 -0.76
N GLU A 126 -13.47 -2.83 -0.56
CA GLU A 126 -12.54 -1.72 -0.34
C GLU A 126 -13.19 -0.70 0.61
N PRO A 127 -13.17 -0.92 1.94
CA PRO A 127 -13.70 0.05 2.90
C PRO A 127 -12.78 1.28 3.04
N TRP A 128 -11.56 1.19 2.51
CA TRP A 128 -10.68 2.32 2.24
C TRP A 128 -10.37 2.36 0.74
N ARG A 129 -10.83 3.40 0.06
CA ARG A 129 -10.56 3.64 -1.36
C ARG A 129 -9.56 4.78 -1.50
N VAL A 130 -8.50 4.54 -2.28
CA VAL A 130 -7.46 5.53 -2.54
C VAL A 130 -7.35 5.75 -4.05
N ALA A 131 -7.67 6.96 -4.50
CA ALA A 131 -7.38 7.42 -5.85
C ALA A 131 -6.04 8.14 -5.85
N ILE A 132 -5.11 7.68 -6.69
CA ILE A 132 -3.80 8.31 -6.87
C ILE A 132 -3.77 9.02 -8.21
N GLY A 133 -3.53 10.32 -8.17
CA GLY A 133 -3.44 11.14 -9.37
C GLY A 133 -2.13 11.91 -9.47
N ARG A 134 -1.96 12.56 -10.63
CA ARG A 134 -0.83 13.44 -10.94
C ARG A 134 -1.30 14.89 -10.96
N SER A 135 -0.38 15.82 -10.75
CA SER A 135 -0.67 17.26 -10.75
C SER A 135 -1.10 17.74 -12.13
N ALA A 136 -2.15 18.56 -12.19
CA ALA A 136 -2.64 19.12 -13.46
C ALA A 136 -1.59 19.91 -14.25
N ALA A 137 -0.69 20.61 -13.55
CA ALA A 137 0.40 21.37 -14.16
C ALA A 137 1.38 20.46 -14.93
N LEU A 138 1.65 19.25 -14.45
CA LEU A 138 2.56 18.30 -15.09
C LEU A 138 1.94 17.62 -16.31
N VAL A 139 0.61 17.48 -16.33
CA VAL A 139 -0.13 16.97 -17.51
C VAL A 139 -0.10 17.97 -18.66
N ARG A 140 0.01 19.28 -18.36
CA ARG A 140 -0.02 20.37 -19.35
C ARG A 140 1.34 20.79 -19.93
N ASP A 141 2.46 20.18 -19.52
CA ASP A 141 3.80 20.48 -20.08
C ASP A 141 4.30 19.34 -20.99
N PRO A 142 3.90 19.34 -22.28
CA PRO A 142 4.32 18.32 -23.25
C PRO A 142 5.81 18.37 -23.57
N ALA A 143 6.48 19.52 -23.44
CA ALA A 143 7.90 19.67 -23.74
C ALA A 143 8.77 18.97 -22.69
N ARG A 144 8.45 19.10 -21.39
CA ARG A 144 9.08 18.30 -20.33
C ARG A 144 8.77 16.81 -20.48
N ARG A 145 7.55 16.46 -20.89
CA ARG A 145 7.16 15.05 -21.09
C ARG A 145 7.98 14.41 -22.21
N LEU A 146 8.14 15.09 -23.35
CA LEU A 146 8.96 14.63 -24.47
C LEU A 146 10.44 14.55 -24.12
N GLY A 147 10.99 15.56 -23.42
CA GLY A 147 12.37 15.53 -22.94
C GLY A 147 12.66 14.37 -21.97
N ARG A 148 11.69 13.99 -21.13
CA ARG A 148 11.82 12.88 -20.18
C ARG A 148 11.68 11.50 -20.86
N ILE A 149 10.83 11.36 -21.88
CA ILE A 149 10.74 10.15 -22.70
C ILE A 149 12.07 9.92 -23.46
N GLY A 150 12.68 10.99 -23.97
CA GLY A 150 14.01 10.92 -24.61
C GLY A 150 15.13 10.46 -23.67
N GLN A 151 15.00 10.69 -22.36
CA GLN A 151 15.96 10.26 -21.33
C GLN A 151 15.69 8.84 -20.79
N LEU A 152 14.45 8.34 -20.92
CA LEU A 152 14.03 7.00 -20.51
C LEU A 152 14.22 5.92 -21.58
N ALA A 153 14.62 6.31 -22.80
CA ALA A 153 15.16 5.39 -23.80
C ALA A 153 16.56 4.90 -23.35
N GLY A 154 16.59 4.18 -22.22
CA GLY A 154 17.71 3.34 -21.83
C GLY A 154 17.86 2.14 -22.78
N PRO A 155 18.89 1.30 -22.57
CA PRO A 155 19.24 0.24 -23.52
C PRO A 155 18.06 -0.69 -23.82
N PRO A 156 17.97 -1.22 -25.06
CA PRO A 156 16.83 -1.99 -25.53
C PRO A 156 16.65 -3.26 -24.68
N GLY A 157 15.49 -3.43 -24.05
CA GLY A 157 15.13 -4.65 -23.32
C GLY A 157 14.21 -4.50 -22.10
N VAL A 158 13.97 -3.28 -21.61
CA VAL A 158 12.97 -3.04 -20.55
C VAL A 158 11.60 -2.81 -21.20
N PRO A 159 10.55 -3.60 -20.89
CA PRO A 159 9.22 -3.32 -21.42
C PRO A 159 8.80 -1.92 -20.99
N ALA A 160 8.37 -1.12 -21.95
CA ALA A 160 7.86 0.22 -21.71
C ALA A 160 6.58 0.10 -20.85
N GLY A 161 6.77 0.20 -19.52
CA GLY A 161 5.67 0.39 -18.59
C GLY A 161 4.85 1.62 -19.01
N GLY A 162 3.55 1.60 -18.73
CA GLY A 162 2.65 2.72 -19.03
C GLY A 162 3.22 4.08 -18.60
N PRO A 163 2.67 5.20 -19.11
CA PRO A 163 3.40 6.44 -19.39
C PRO A 163 4.10 7.21 -18.23
N ASN A 164 4.18 6.69 -17.00
CA ASN A 164 5.18 7.07 -15.99
C ASN A 164 4.99 6.21 -14.72
N PRO A 165 5.79 5.15 -14.49
CA PRO A 165 5.76 4.48 -13.19
C PRO A 165 6.13 5.49 -12.08
N LEU A 166 5.56 5.29 -10.89
CA LEU A 166 5.93 6.09 -9.72
C LEU A 166 7.40 5.81 -9.38
N SER A 167 8.18 6.86 -9.11
CA SER A 167 9.54 6.69 -8.61
C SER A 167 9.51 6.26 -7.14
N PRO A 168 10.58 5.64 -6.62
CA PRO A 168 10.72 5.37 -5.18
C PRO A 168 10.49 6.62 -4.31
N ALA A 169 11.00 7.79 -4.73
CA ALA A 169 10.74 9.05 -4.04
C ALA A 169 9.25 9.42 -4.00
N ALA A 170 8.51 9.18 -5.09
CA ALA A 170 7.06 9.37 -5.11
C ALA A 170 6.35 8.43 -4.14
N PHE A 171 6.81 7.18 -4.02
CA PHE A 171 6.29 6.22 -3.04
C PHE A 171 6.60 6.58 -1.60
N VAL A 172 7.81 7.09 -1.30
CA VAL A 172 8.14 7.61 0.04
C VAL A 172 7.15 8.71 0.41
N ARG A 173 6.90 9.62 -0.53
CA ARG A 173 5.99 10.74 -0.30
C ARG A 173 4.54 10.29 -0.14
N LEU A 174 4.09 9.37 -0.99
CA LEU A 174 2.76 8.78 -0.92
C LEU A 174 2.54 8.08 0.43
N ALA A 175 3.48 7.23 0.86
CA ALA A 175 3.42 6.54 2.14
C ALA A 175 3.27 7.53 3.30
N ARG A 176 4.12 8.58 3.32
CA ARG A 176 4.04 9.66 4.32
C ARG A 176 2.68 10.36 4.33
N GLY A 177 2.13 10.64 3.14
CA GLY A 177 0.85 11.32 2.99
C GLY A 177 -0.34 10.45 3.44
N LEU A 178 -0.28 9.15 3.17
CA LEU A 178 -1.29 8.16 3.56
C LEU A 178 -1.15 7.67 5.01
N ASP A 179 -0.16 8.16 5.75
CA ASP A 179 0.19 7.69 7.10
C ASP A 179 0.50 6.19 7.13
N LEU A 180 1.24 5.72 6.12
CA LEU A 180 1.77 4.37 5.97
C LEU A 180 3.30 4.37 6.05
N ALA A 181 3.87 3.18 6.19
CA ALA A 181 5.29 2.96 6.06
C ALA A 181 5.63 2.42 4.67
N LEU A 182 6.59 3.03 3.98
CA LEU A 182 7.25 2.38 2.84
C LEU A 182 8.45 1.61 3.37
N VAL A 183 8.44 0.29 3.19
CA VAL A 183 9.57 -0.58 3.48
C VAL A 183 10.30 -0.88 2.18
N VAL A 184 11.60 -0.56 2.15
CA VAL A 184 12.50 -0.85 1.04
C VAL A 184 13.54 -1.83 1.50
N THR A 185 13.56 -3.02 0.91
CA THR A 185 14.62 -4.00 1.10
C THR A 185 15.52 -3.99 -0.12
N ILE A 186 16.83 -3.83 0.11
CA ILE A 186 17.85 -3.85 -0.92
C ILE A 186 18.96 -4.84 -0.53
N ARG A 187 19.44 -5.61 -1.49
CA ARG A 187 20.61 -6.48 -1.29
C ARG A 187 21.61 -6.25 -2.40
N ASP A 188 22.84 -5.95 -2.05
CA ASP A 188 23.92 -5.88 -3.02
C ASP A 188 24.31 -7.30 -3.46
N GLY A 189 24.25 -7.55 -4.76
CA GLY A 189 24.49 -8.85 -5.38
C GLY A 189 25.97 -9.11 -5.59
N VAL A 190 26.75 -9.09 -4.51
CA VAL A 190 28.11 -9.65 -4.60
C VAL A 190 27.98 -11.17 -4.65
N PRO A 191 28.63 -11.84 -5.62
CA PRO A 191 28.65 -13.29 -5.67
C PRO A 191 29.15 -13.80 -4.32
N VAL A 192 28.33 -14.56 -3.60
CA VAL A 192 28.82 -15.27 -2.42
C VAL A 192 29.88 -16.24 -2.95
N PRO A 193 31.18 -16.06 -2.60
CA PRO A 193 32.20 -16.96 -3.07
C PRO A 193 31.79 -18.36 -2.61
N ALA A 194 31.80 -19.33 -3.53
CA ALA A 194 31.57 -20.72 -3.17
C ALA A 194 32.51 -21.05 -2.00
N PRO A 195 32.02 -21.66 -0.91
CA PRO A 195 32.86 -21.92 0.26
C PRO A 195 34.10 -22.68 -0.18
N VAL A 196 35.25 -22.01 -0.16
CA VAL A 196 36.53 -22.57 -0.56
C VAL A 196 36.90 -23.58 0.51
N GLY A 197 36.80 -24.87 0.18
CA GLY A 197 37.17 -25.96 1.09
C GLY A 197 36.02 -26.74 1.70
N ALA A 198 34.77 -26.64 1.22
CA ALA A 198 33.75 -27.63 1.59
C ALA A 198 34.18 -29.02 1.05
N PRO A 199 34.58 -29.98 1.91
CA PRO A 199 34.99 -31.31 1.46
C PRO A 199 33.81 -31.94 0.71
N GLY A 200 34.11 -32.51 -0.47
CA GLY A 200 33.10 -32.98 -1.41
C GLY A 200 32.05 -33.85 -0.74
N GLY A 201 30.81 -33.36 -0.67
CA GLY A 201 29.66 -34.16 -0.24
C GLY A 201 28.53 -33.37 0.42
N LEU A 202 28.82 -32.30 1.16
CA LEU A 202 27.79 -31.55 1.89
C LEU A 202 27.58 -30.16 1.27
N ARG A 203 26.69 -30.10 0.28
CA ARG A 203 26.16 -28.81 -0.19
C ARG A 203 25.18 -28.27 0.85
N PRO A 204 25.30 -26.99 1.28
CA PRO A 204 24.31 -26.40 2.15
C PRO A 204 22.94 -26.42 1.46
N ARG A 205 22.02 -27.22 2.00
CA ARG A 205 20.59 -27.16 1.67
C ARG A 205 20.05 -25.86 2.27
N VAL A 206 20.13 -24.76 1.53
CA VAL A 206 19.23 -23.64 1.79
C VAL A 206 17.86 -24.10 1.32
N ALA A 207 17.01 -24.47 2.29
CA ALA A 207 15.64 -24.84 2.00
C ALA A 207 14.89 -23.59 1.50
N TRP A 208 14.59 -23.57 0.22
CA TRP A 208 13.58 -22.66 -0.32
C TRP A 208 12.21 -23.01 0.28
N PRO A 209 11.24 -22.08 0.38
CA PRO A 209 9.85 -22.45 0.60
C PRO A 209 9.42 -23.54 -0.41
N PRO A 210 8.59 -24.51 0.02
CA PRO A 210 8.30 -25.69 -0.77
C PRO A 210 7.56 -25.29 -2.05
N GLY A 211 8.19 -25.46 -3.22
CA GLY A 211 7.55 -25.09 -4.47
C GLY A 211 8.23 -25.42 -5.80
N ARG A 212 9.53 -25.75 -5.86
CA ARG A 212 10.17 -26.16 -7.14
C ARG A 212 11.30 -27.18 -6.95
N GLY A 213 11.01 -28.43 -7.33
CA GLY A 213 11.91 -29.40 -7.98
C GLY A 213 13.17 -29.92 -7.24
N PRO A 214 13.41 -31.24 -7.19
CA PRO A 214 14.61 -31.83 -6.59
C PRO A 214 15.83 -31.82 -7.54
N GLY A 215 16.10 -30.69 -8.18
CA GLY A 215 17.29 -30.49 -9.02
C GLY A 215 18.28 -29.56 -8.33
N GLY A 216 19.44 -30.08 -7.89
CA GLY A 216 20.49 -29.35 -7.17
C GLY A 216 21.24 -28.28 -7.98
N ALA A 217 20.53 -27.44 -8.71
CA ALA A 217 21.08 -26.26 -9.35
C ALA A 217 21.51 -25.27 -8.27
N VAL A 218 22.80 -24.94 -8.26
CA VAL A 218 23.30 -23.76 -7.53
C VAL A 218 22.67 -22.56 -8.23
N LEU A 219 21.68 -21.94 -7.59
CA LEU A 219 21.15 -20.67 -8.06
C LEU A 219 22.28 -19.66 -7.94
N ARG A 220 22.91 -19.35 -9.08
CA ARG A 220 23.71 -18.13 -9.20
C ARG A 220 22.71 -16.98 -9.18
N TRP A 221 22.82 -16.11 -8.17
CA TRP A 221 22.11 -14.85 -8.21
C TRP A 221 22.61 -14.09 -9.44
N PRO A 222 21.71 -13.48 -10.23
CA PRO A 222 22.17 -12.65 -11.32
C PRO A 222 22.80 -11.39 -10.72
N ASP A 223 23.98 -11.05 -11.23
CA ASP A 223 24.83 -9.98 -10.71
C ASP A 223 24.06 -8.66 -10.53
N GLY A 224 24.43 -7.90 -9.49
CA GLY A 224 23.89 -6.58 -9.20
C GLY A 224 22.82 -6.51 -8.11
N PRO A 225 22.40 -5.29 -7.72
CA PRO A 225 21.52 -5.08 -6.60
C PRO A 225 20.11 -5.58 -6.86
N ARG A 226 19.50 -6.14 -5.82
CA ARG A 226 18.10 -6.59 -5.81
C ARG A 226 17.27 -5.72 -4.90
N TRP A 227 16.04 -5.45 -5.33
CA TRP A 227 15.13 -4.51 -4.69
C TRP A 227 13.79 -5.17 -4.36
N GLN A 228 13.12 -4.64 -3.34
CA GLN A 228 11.74 -4.94 -3.02
C GLN A 228 11.15 -3.75 -2.27
N LEU A 229 9.97 -3.31 -2.69
CA LEU A 229 9.22 -2.20 -2.10
C LEU A 229 7.89 -2.74 -1.55
N ARG A 230 7.51 -2.33 -0.34
CA ARG A 230 6.25 -2.71 0.31
C ARG A 230 5.63 -1.52 1.02
N LEU A 231 4.31 -1.37 0.93
CA LEU A 231 3.56 -0.47 1.79
C LEU A 231 2.97 -1.26 2.95
N LEU A 232 3.18 -0.78 4.17
CA LEU A 232 2.73 -1.43 5.39
C LEU A 232 2.06 -0.43 6.32
N PRO A 233 1.13 -0.88 7.18
CA PRO A 233 0.66 -0.08 8.32
C PRO A 233 1.81 0.38 9.21
N LEU A 234 1.67 1.53 9.88
CA LEU A 234 2.69 2.04 10.80
C LEU A 234 2.94 1.12 12.01
N ALA A 235 1.97 0.31 12.41
CA ALA A 235 2.15 -0.67 13.49
C ALA A 235 2.62 -2.04 12.99
N ALA A 236 2.66 -2.28 11.67
CA ALA A 236 3.02 -3.58 11.14
C ALA A 236 4.52 -3.87 11.37
N PRO A 237 4.87 -5.13 11.70
CA PRO A 237 6.25 -5.53 11.83
C PRO A 237 6.96 -5.44 10.48
N VAL A 238 8.25 -5.07 10.50
CA VAL A 238 9.08 -5.08 9.30
C VAL A 238 9.39 -6.54 8.94
N PRO A 239 9.09 -6.98 7.71
CA PRO A 239 9.33 -8.36 7.29
C PRO A 239 10.84 -8.65 7.24
N ALA A 240 11.22 -9.86 7.63
CA ALA A 240 12.59 -10.38 7.53
C ALA A 240 12.89 -10.89 6.10
N ASP A 241 12.52 -10.12 5.08
CA ASP A 241 12.75 -10.53 3.69
C ASP A 241 14.26 -10.56 3.40
N GLU A 242 14.82 -11.75 3.21
CA GLU A 242 16.25 -11.90 2.91
C GLU A 242 16.56 -11.83 1.40
N PHE A 243 15.52 -11.91 0.56
CA PHE A 243 15.64 -12.13 -0.87
C PHE A 243 14.73 -11.19 -1.67
N PRO A 244 15.09 -9.90 -1.76
CA PRO A 244 14.45 -9.01 -2.72
C PRO A 244 14.58 -9.59 -4.14
N ALA A 245 13.51 -9.50 -4.94
CA ALA A 245 13.40 -10.18 -6.22
C ALA A 245 13.70 -9.27 -7.42
N ASP A 246 13.36 -7.98 -7.30
CA ASP A 246 13.34 -7.08 -8.43
C ASP A 246 14.75 -6.63 -8.83
N PRO A 247 15.05 -6.54 -10.14
CA PRO A 247 16.38 -6.19 -10.63
C PRO A 247 16.73 -4.71 -10.47
N SER A 248 15.77 -3.85 -10.14
CA SER A 248 15.98 -2.41 -9.98
C SER A 248 14.91 -1.78 -9.09
N ALA A 249 15.21 -0.60 -8.54
CA ALA A 249 14.24 0.16 -7.76
C ALA A 249 12.99 0.54 -8.57
N ALA A 250 13.15 0.80 -9.88
CA ALA A 250 12.04 1.08 -10.78
C ALA A 250 11.15 -0.15 -11.03
N ALA A 251 11.74 -1.34 -11.17
CA ALA A 251 10.98 -2.59 -11.29
C ALA A 251 10.20 -2.88 -9.99
N ALA A 252 10.84 -2.73 -8.83
CA ALA A 252 10.18 -2.89 -7.53
C ALA A 252 9.05 -1.87 -7.31
N ALA A 253 9.23 -0.63 -7.77
CA ALA A 253 8.18 0.38 -7.75
C ALA A 253 7.00 -0.01 -8.66
N GLY A 254 7.27 -0.57 -9.85
CA GLY A 254 6.25 -1.13 -10.73
C GLY A 254 5.46 -2.27 -10.06
N ALA A 255 6.17 -3.23 -9.46
CA ALA A 255 5.54 -4.33 -8.72
C ALA A 255 4.68 -3.84 -7.54
N LEU A 256 5.11 -2.79 -6.84
CA LEU A 256 4.32 -2.18 -5.78
C LEU A 256 3.04 -1.49 -6.30
N VAL A 257 3.06 -0.89 -7.51
CA VAL A 257 1.83 -0.36 -8.13
C VAL A 257 0.82 -1.48 -8.36
N GLU A 258 1.29 -2.64 -8.85
CA GLU A 258 0.43 -3.81 -9.10
C GLU A 258 -0.17 -4.43 -7.82
N GLN A 259 0.44 -4.18 -6.66
CA GLN A 259 0.02 -4.72 -5.36
C GLN A 259 -0.62 -3.65 -4.45
N LEU A 260 -0.84 -2.44 -4.95
CA LEU A 260 -1.22 -1.31 -4.13
C LEU A 260 -2.59 -1.52 -3.47
N ASP A 261 -3.56 -2.07 -4.19
CA ASP A 261 -4.89 -2.38 -3.69
C ASP A 261 -4.84 -3.37 -2.51
N ILE A 262 -4.02 -4.42 -2.62
CA ILE A 262 -3.78 -5.40 -1.56
C ILE A 262 -3.14 -4.72 -0.34
N ALA A 263 -2.09 -3.93 -0.56
CA ALA A 263 -1.38 -3.25 0.53
C ALA A 263 -2.28 -2.25 1.29
N LEU A 264 -3.19 -1.58 0.59
CA LEU A 264 -4.17 -0.68 1.19
C LEU A 264 -5.26 -1.46 1.94
N ALA A 265 -5.71 -2.58 1.40
CA ALA A 265 -6.66 -3.47 2.08
C ALA A 265 -6.07 -4.02 3.39
N ASP A 266 -4.80 -4.43 3.39
CA ASP A 266 -4.09 -4.91 4.59
C ASP A 266 -3.89 -3.81 5.64
N ALA A 267 -3.99 -2.53 5.24
CA ALA A 267 -3.91 -1.41 6.15
C ALA A 267 -5.24 -1.01 6.81
N VAL A 268 -6.35 -1.61 6.39
CA VAL A 268 -7.64 -1.50 7.07
C VAL A 268 -7.58 -2.29 8.39
N PRO A 269 -7.93 -1.68 9.54
CA PRO A 269 -7.99 -2.42 10.79
C PRO A 269 -8.99 -3.59 10.70
N ALA A 270 -8.51 -4.80 11.03
CA ALA A 270 -9.32 -6.01 11.00
C ALA A 270 -10.46 -6.01 12.03
N ASP A 271 -10.32 -5.27 13.13
CA ASP A 271 -11.39 -5.04 14.09
C ASP A 271 -12.37 -4.00 13.53
N PRO A 272 -13.65 -4.36 13.30
CA PRO A 272 -14.65 -3.43 12.76
C PRO A 272 -14.96 -2.27 13.70
N GLU A 273 -14.62 -2.35 14.99
CA GLU A 273 -14.83 -1.27 15.97
C GLU A 273 -13.71 -0.21 15.94
N VAL A 274 -12.56 -0.52 15.34
CA VAL A 274 -11.40 0.39 15.24
C VAL A 274 -11.46 1.19 13.96
N ALA A 275 -11.75 2.50 13.99
CA ALA A 275 -11.86 3.38 12.82
C ALA A 275 -10.74 3.24 11.77
N ILE A 276 -11.12 3.30 10.48
CA ILE A 276 -10.16 3.45 9.39
C ILE A 276 -9.60 4.87 9.49
N PRO A 277 -8.26 5.04 9.51
CA PRO A 277 -7.65 6.36 9.46
C PRO A 277 -8.09 7.12 8.21
N ALA A 278 -8.37 8.41 8.36
CA ALA A 278 -8.64 9.32 7.24
C ALA A 278 -7.46 10.28 7.10
N PRO A 279 -6.35 9.84 6.47
CA PRO A 279 -5.11 10.60 6.44
C PRO A 279 -5.28 11.97 5.77
N ARG A 280 -4.50 12.94 6.24
CA ARG A 280 -4.43 14.28 5.65
C ARG A 280 -3.00 14.77 5.68
N ALA A 281 -2.52 15.23 4.53
CA ALA A 281 -1.21 15.80 4.37
C ALA A 281 -1.26 16.99 3.42
N GLU A 282 -0.58 18.07 3.77
CA GLU A 282 -0.33 19.18 2.85
C GLU A 282 0.72 18.79 1.79
N PRO A 283 0.77 19.50 0.66
CA PRO A 283 1.89 19.41 -0.27
C PRO A 283 3.24 19.51 0.47
N ALA A 284 4.15 18.60 0.16
CA ALA A 284 5.50 18.60 0.68
C ALA A 284 6.50 18.55 -0.47
N ALA A 285 7.70 19.11 -0.23
CA ALA A 285 8.80 18.98 -1.17
C ALA A 285 9.07 17.50 -1.50
N LEU A 286 9.58 17.22 -2.71
CA LEU A 286 10.04 15.87 -3.02
C LEU A 286 11.22 15.59 -2.08
N PRO A 287 11.21 14.48 -1.30
CA PRO A 287 12.44 14.05 -0.69
C PRO A 287 13.47 13.79 -1.80
N ASP A 288 14.75 14.01 -1.52
CA ASP A 288 15.79 13.59 -2.46
C ASP A 288 15.59 12.12 -2.86
N ASP A 289 15.98 11.78 -4.08
CA ASP A 289 15.85 10.41 -4.56
C ASP A 289 16.56 9.46 -3.59
N PRO A 290 15.86 8.54 -2.91
CA PRO A 290 16.49 7.69 -1.92
C PRO A 290 17.38 6.62 -2.55
N VAL A 291 17.28 6.38 -3.86
CA VAL A 291 17.96 5.27 -4.54
C VAL A 291 19.49 5.31 -4.40
N PRO A 292 20.19 6.44 -4.62
CA PRO A 292 21.65 6.47 -4.48
C PRO A 292 22.13 6.20 -3.05
N ASP A 293 21.42 6.71 -2.04
CA ASP A 293 21.75 6.48 -0.63
C ASP A 293 21.45 5.04 -0.20
N LEU A 294 20.32 4.47 -0.64
CA LEU A 294 19.98 3.06 -0.41
C LEU A 294 21.01 2.13 -1.05
N ALA A 295 21.49 2.45 -2.26
CA ALA A 295 22.54 1.70 -2.93
C ALA A 295 23.88 1.78 -2.19
N ARG A 296 24.29 2.98 -1.72
CA ARG A 296 25.48 3.15 -0.87
C ARG A 296 25.37 2.34 0.42
N LEU A 297 24.19 2.36 1.05
CA LEU A 297 23.89 1.62 2.27
C LEU A 297 23.99 0.10 2.04
N ALA A 298 23.45 -0.41 0.94
CA ALA A 298 23.56 -1.83 0.58
C ALA A 298 25.00 -2.25 0.31
N ALA A 299 25.78 -1.42 -0.40
CA ALA A 299 27.19 -1.70 -0.67
C ALA A 299 28.04 -1.80 0.61
N ARG A 300 27.75 -0.98 1.63
CA ARG A 300 28.39 -1.08 2.96
C ARG A 300 28.07 -2.39 3.68
N HIS A 301 26.93 -2.99 3.38
CA HIS A 301 26.48 -4.27 3.95
C HIS A 301 26.46 -5.38 2.90
N SER A 302 27.50 -5.42 2.05
CA SER A 302 27.56 -6.33 0.92
C SER A 302 27.29 -7.79 1.29
N GLY A 303 26.51 -8.48 0.46
CA GLY A 303 26.06 -9.85 0.70
C GLY A 303 24.91 -10.01 1.70
N ARG A 304 24.50 -8.95 2.42
CA ARG A 304 23.34 -8.94 3.32
C ARG A 304 22.23 -8.06 2.75
N ALA A 305 20.97 -8.45 2.98
CA ALA A 305 19.86 -7.54 2.72
C ALA A 305 19.86 -6.42 3.77
N VAL A 306 19.51 -5.22 3.35
CA VAL A 306 19.28 -4.07 4.20
C VAL A 306 17.84 -3.63 4.01
N THR A 307 17.10 -3.47 5.10
CA THR A 307 15.71 -3.02 5.06
C THR A 307 15.61 -1.65 5.70
N VAL A 308 15.10 -0.68 4.94
CA VAL A 308 14.84 0.68 5.42
C VAL A 308 13.33 0.93 5.43
N ARG A 309 12.83 1.41 6.55
CA ARG A 309 11.43 1.81 6.72
C ARG A 309 11.33 3.32 6.70
N PHE A 310 10.65 3.88 5.70
CA PHE A 310 10.31 5.29 5.65
C PHE A 310 8.94 5.52 6.28
N THR A 311 8.86 6.49 7.20
CA THR A 311 7.60 6.94 7.82
C THR A 311 7.49 8.46 7.69
N ARG A 312 6.38 9.02 8.19
CA ARG A 312 6.20 10.47 8.32
C ARG A 312 7.25 11.14 9.21
N THR A 313 7.80 10.40 10.17
CA THR A 313 8.68 10.92 11.22
C THR A 313 10.17 10.63 10.99
N GLY A 314 10.53 10.11 9.81
CA GLY A 314 11.91 9.81 9.46
C GLY A 314 12.07 8.45 8.78
N CYS A 315 13.24 7.85 8.93
CA CYS A 315 13.56 6.51 8.45
C CYS A 315 14.23 5.65 9.53
N GLU A 316 13.97 4.34 9.47
CA GLU A 316 14.48 3.34 10.41
C GLU A 316 15.21 2.26 9.63
N LEU A 317 16.40 1.86 10.11
CA LEU A 317 17.28 0.88 9.48
C LEU A 317 17.21 -0.47 10.21
N TYR A 318 17.06 -1.54 9.44
CA TYR A 318 17.03 -2.91 9.90
C TYR A 318 17.98 -3.80 9.10
N LEU A 319 18.58 -4.79 9.79
CA LEU A 319 19.28 -5.90 9.15
C LEU A 319 18.60 -7.23 9.47
N PRO A 320 18.60 -8.19 8.54
CA PRO A 320 18.18 -9.55 8.82
C PRO A 320 19.15 -10.20 9.83
N ALA A 321 18.56 -10.92 10.77
CA ALA A 321 19.19 -11.91 11.64
C ALA A 321 18.44 -13.24 11.47
N VAL A 322 19.06 -14.35 11.90
CA VAL A 322 18.67 -15.76 11.62
C VAL A 322 17.17 -16.09 11.79
N SER A 323 16.41 -15.30 12.55
CA SER A 323 14.96 -15.46 12.67
C SER A 323 14.17 -14.16 12.82
N ARG A 324 14.82 -13.00 12.77
CA ARG A 324 14.21 -11.69 13.08
C ARG A 324 14.93 -10.57 12.35
N VAL A 325 14.27 -9.44 12.16
CA VAL A 325 14.95 -8.19 11.84
C VAL A 325 15.54 -7.59 13.12
N ARG A 326 16.81 -7.15 13.06
CA ARG A 326 17.46 -6.37 14.10
C ARG A 326 17.37 -4.90 13.73
N TRP A 327 16.69 -4.11 14.56
CA TRP A 327 16.70 -2.65 14.46
C TRP A 327 18.11 -2.13 14.76
N LEU A 328 18.60 -1.21 13.93
CA LEU A 328 19.95 -0.65 14.06
C LEU A 328 19.97 0.83 14.40
N ALA A 329 19.21 1.64 13.66
CA ALA A 329 19.30 3.08 13.72
C ALA A 329 17.99 3.73 13.28
N ARG A 330 17.82 4.99 13.66
CA ARG A 330 16.73 5.87 13.23
C ARG A 330 17.29 7.27 12.99
N ALA A 331 16.82 7.92 11.93
CA ALA A 331 17.18 9.29 11.60
C ALA A 331 16.01 10.00 10.91
N ASP A 332 16.05 11.33 10.84
CA ASP A 332 15.04 12.13 10.15
C ASP A 332 15.09 11.97 8.63
N ASP A 333 16.29 11.70 8.10
CA ASP A 333 16.55 11.40 6.70
C ASP A 333 17.60 10.30 6.51
N LEU A 334 17.67 9.81 5.28
CA LEU A 334 18.51 8.68 4.90
C LEU A 334 20.02 9.01 4.97
N PRO A 335 20.49 10.21 4.52
CA PRO A 335 21.89 10.60 4.70
C PRO A 335 22.35 10.65 6.16
N SER A 336 21.45 10.99 7.09
CA SER A 336 21.74 11.07 8.52
C SER A 336 21.69 9.72 9.25
N LEU A 337 21.38 8.61 8.55
CA LEU A 337 21.57 7.27 9.11
C LEU A 337 23.07 6.98 9.25
N VAL A 338 23.65 7.46 10.34
CA VAL A 338 25.00 7.10 10.75
C VAL A 338 24.93 5.68 11.29
N ILE A 339 25.51 4.74 10.54
CA ILE A 339 25.79 3.42 11.07
C ILE A 339 27.12 3.53 11.80
N THR A 340 27.07 3.67 13.13
CA THR A 340 28.21 3.27 13.95
C THR A 340 28.49 1.80 13.64
N ASP A 341 29.72 1.50 13.21
CA ASP A 341 30.14 0.15 12.81
C ASP A 341 29.70 -0.86 13.88
N LEU A 342 28.71 -1.68 13.50
CA LEU A 342 28.28 -2.80 14.31
C LEU A 342 29.23 -3.95 13.97
N GLY A 343 30.32 -4.01 14.74
CA GLY A 343 31.21 -5.17 14.81
C GLY A 343 30.47 -6.47 15.14
#